data_AF-A0A0C2SI24-F1
#
_entry.id   AF-A0A0C2SI24-F1
#
_cell.length_a   1.000
_cell.length_b   1.000
_cell.length_c   1.000
_cell.angle_alpha   90.00
_cell.angle_beta   90.00
_cell.angle_gamma   90.00
#
_symmetry.space_group_name_H-M   'P 1'
#
loop_
_entity.id
_entity.type
_entity.pdbx_description
1 polymer ?
#
loop_
_entity_poly.entity_id
_entity_poly.type
_entity_poly.pdbx_seq_one_letter_code
_entity_poly.pdbx_strand_id
1 'polypeptide(L)'
;MDDSAQHFKAYARCEICILTFSTDDFKLLSPCGHFLCNSCINKIFPRQSGTCPFCRAPITKKNLKTISLNIVPASVALTERAIEGLALMDENAEPVSVLKTPAKLKEAAELLNVDRELAHSLMRAIAEFRERLVPLFKERKAQTEQIDKLQFQLEESTAKLRSLEDKARPNRKNHMEMESERAKNEALKERLAALEKQIDTLMDPIWTARLVALALLLASAIFNVGLGLNAAVKAKLANQMNNKMSPFIASLVTFSEQDRKAPIMIDVNTQDIAKARDTVTSVSAFIAVSCALMIFLHLRGSLSPLTPRRQGAFLVFCGALLFAPLVSYTLVYQSRSANVAVSVFSLRVPENIVQIAQSGLGIQSKYNQIDFLRLMAILPWFTVLFSVITAGMLLVAV
;
A
#
# COMPACT_ATOMS: atom_id res chain seq x y z
N MET A 1 73.56 75.22 -0.82
CA MET A 1 74.36 74.63 -1.93
C MET A 1 73.40 73.78 -2.70
N ASP A 2 73.00 74.26 -3.87
CA ASP A 2 71.98 73.64 -4.71
C ASP A 2 72.67 72.53 -5.52
N ASP A 3 72.81 71.36 -4.91
CA ASP A 3 73.27 70.14 -5.60
C ASP A 3 72.15 69.69 -6.52
N SER A 4 72.11 70.28 -7.71
CA SER A 4 71.27 69.83 -8.82
C SER A 4 71.65 68.38 -9.12
N ALA A 5 70.88 67.45 -8.56
CA ALA A 5 71.04 66.02 -8.77
C ALA A 5 71.18 65.75 -10.27
N GLN A 6 72.36 65.27 -10.68
CA GLN A 6 72.57 64.78 -12.03
C GLN A 6 71.65 63.56 -12.20
N HIS A 7 70.44 63.81 -12.71
CA HIS A 7 69.53 62.75 -13.09
C HIS A 7 70.19 61.96 -14.21
N PHE A 8 70.73 60.79 -13.86
CA PHE A 8 71.25 59.83 -14.82
C PHE A 8 70.10 59.43 -15.74
N LYS A 9 70.11 59.95 -16.98
CA LYS A 9 69.15 59.55 -18.01
C LYS A 9 69.48 58.13 -18.44
N ALA A 10 68.58 57.19 -18.16
CA ALA A 10 68.67 55.85 -18.71
C ALA A 10 68.27 55.88 -20.19
N TYR A 11 69.05 55.20 -21.03
CA TYR A 11 68.81 55.07 -22.47
C TYR A 11 68.46 53.62 -22.83
N ALA A 12 67.53 53.43 -23.76
CA ALA A 12 67.12 52.12 -24.26
C ALA A 12 67.04 52.10 -25.78
N ARG A 13 67.29 50.94 -26.40
CA ARG A 13 67.25 50.74 -27.86
C ARG A 13 65.88 50.22 -28.29
N CYS A 14 65.30 50.81 -29.34
CA CYS A 14 64.02 50.37 -29.90
C CYS A 14 64.25 49.21 -30.87
N GLU A 15 63.61 48.06 -30.64
CA GLU A 15 63.79 46.86 -31.48
C GLU A 15 63.20 46.97 -32.90
N ILE A 16 62.41 48.03 -33.19
CA ILE A 16 61.82 48.22 -34.53
C ILE A 16 62.67 49.13 -35.41
N CYS A 17 63.01 50.32 -34.93
CA CYS A 17 63.85 51.25 -35.70
C CYS A 17 65.34 51.13 -35.36
N ILE A 18 65.69 50.32 -34.36
CA ILE A 18 67.06 49.99 -33.95
C ILE A 18 67.83 51.20 -33.35
N LEU A 19 67.17 52.36 -33.19
CA LEU A 19 67.73 53.58 -32.59
C LEU A 19 67.61 53.59 -31.06
N THR A 20 68.54 54.29 -30.41
CA THR A 20 68.58 54.47 -28.96
C THR A 20 67.87 55.77 -28.57
N PHE A 21 66.95 55.69 -27.61
CA PHE A 21 66.21 56.83 -27.06
C PHE A 21 66.32 56.87 -25.55
N SER A 22 65.93 57.99 -24.93
CA SER A 22 65.77 58.03 -23.48
C SER A 22 64.63 57.11 -23.06
N THR A 23 64.71 56.50 -21.88
CA THR A 23 63.65 55.63 -21.34
C THR A 23 62.28 56.33 -21.26
N ASP A 24 62.25 57.66 -21.11
CA ASP A 24 61.03 58.48 -21.13
C ASP A 24 60.33 58.50 -22.50
N ASP A 25 61.07 58.23 -23.59
CA ASP A 25 60.55 58.18 -24.96
C ASP A 25 59.92 56.84 -25.33
N PHE A 26 59.93 55.86 -24.42
CA PHE A 26 59.30 54.57 -24.61
C PHE A 26 57.90 54.52 -23.98
N LYS A 27 57.00 53.79 -24.62
CA LYS A 27 55.74 53.36 -24.00
C LYS A 27 55.71 51.85 -23.88
N LEU A 28 55.26 51.39 -22.73
CA LEU A 28 54.89 50.01 -22.47
C LEU A 28 53.52 49.70 -23.08
N LEU A 29 53.46 48.61 -23.84
CA LEU A 29 52.24 48.06 -24.43
C LEU A 29 51.58 47.09 -23.46
N SER A 30 50.44 47.46 -22.89
CA SER A 30 49.59 46.56 -22.09
C SER A 30 48.64 45.75 -23.01
N PRO A 31 48.37 44.46 -22.77
CA PRO A 31 48.82 43.63 -21.66
C PRO A 31 50.18 42.93 -21.87
N CYS A 32 50.80 43.05 -23.04
CA CYS A 32 51.91 42.16 -23.41
C CYS A 32 53.28 42.54 -22.84
N GLY A 33 53.44 43.73 -22.29
CA GLY A 33 54.70 44.17 -21.66
C GLY A 33 55.84 44.53 -22.63
N HIS A 34 55.59 44.55 -23.94
CA HIS A 34 56.60 45.01 -24.91
C HIS A 34 56.69 46.54 -24.91
N PHE A 35 57.86 47.10 -25.19
CA PHE A 35 58.08 48.55 -25.25
C PHE A 35 58.52 49.00 -26.64
N LEU A 36 58.06 50.18 -27.05
CA LEU A 36 58.38 50.78 -28.35
C LEU A 36 58.64 52.27 -28.16
N CYS A 37 59.55 52.84 -28.96
CA CYS A 37 59.74 54.29 -28.95
C CYS A 37 58.51 55.00 -29.54
N ASN A 38 58.25 56.23 -29.10
CA ASN A 38 57.11 57.04 -29.53
C ASN A 38 56.99 57.15 -31.06
N SER A 39 58.13 57.24 -31.78
CA SER A 39 58.16 57.31 -33.24
C SER A 39 57.61 56.04 -33.91
N CYS A 40 58.04 54.86 -33.46
CA CYS A 40 57.54 53.58 -33.96
C CYS A 40 56.07 53.36 -33.60
N ILE A 41 55.66 53.76 -32.39
CA ILE A 41 54.26 53.67 -31.96
C ILE A 41 53.35 54.48 -32.88
N ASN A 42 53.71 55.73 -33.16
CA ASN A 42 52.89 56.61 -33.99
C ASN A 42 52.77 56.10 -35.44
N LYS A 43 53.81 55.42 -35.95
CA LYS A 43 53.78 54.82 -37.30
C LYS A 43 52.96 53.53 -37.37
N ILE A 44 53.10 52.65 -36.38
CA ILE A 44 52.46 51.33 -36.38
C ILE A 44 51.01 51.42 -35.93
N PHE A 45 50.70 52.37 -35.04
CA PHE A 45 49.37 52.58 -34.48
C PHE A 45 48.83 53.98 -34.82
N PRO A 46 48.69 54.35 -36.11
CA PRO A 46 48.27 55.70 -36.50
C PRO A 46 46.85 56.04 -36.02
N ARG A 47 45.99 55.02 -35.88
CA ARG A 47 44.63 55.14 -35.30
C ARG A 47 44.56 54.81 -33.81
N GLN A 48 45.71 54.67 -33.14
CA GLN A 48 45.85 54.35 -31.72
C GLN A 48 45.19 53.01 -31.31
N SER A 49 45.09 52.08 -32.26
CA SER A 49 44.67 50.70 -32.08
C SER A 49 45.39 49.81 -33.09
N GLY A 50 45.76 48.59 -32.70
CA GLY A 50 46.37 47.61 -33.58
C GLY A 50 46.83 46.37 -32.81
N THR A 51 47.70 45.57 -33.40
CA THR A 51 48.31 44.41 -32.74
C THR A 51 49.79 44.66 -32.47
N CYS A 52 50.29 44.18 -31.33
CA CYS A 52 51.70 44.28 -30.98
C CYS A 52 52.56 43.59 -32.06
N PRO A 53 53.60 44.23 -32.60
CA PRO A 53 54.42 43.63 -33.67
C PRO A 53 55.20 42.39 -33.20
N PHE A 54 55.46 42.25 -31.90
CA PHE A 54 56.23 41.13 -31.35
C PHE A 54 55.37 39.92 -31.02
N CYS A 55 54.23 40.13 -30.33
CA CYS A 55 53.40 39.04 -29.81
C CYS A 55 51.95 39.04 -30.32
N ARG A 56 51.61 39.99 -31.20
CA ARG A 56 50.28 40.17 -31.81
C ARG A 56 49.13 40.44 -30.83
N ALA A 57 49.42 40.68 -29.55
CA ALA A 57 48.41 41.07 -28.57
C ALA A 57 47.67 42.35 -29.00
N PRO A 58 46.33 42.44 -28.84
CA PRO A 58 45.57 43.61 -29.22
C PRO A 58 45.90 44.80 -28.31
N ILE A 59 46.32 45.91 -28.92
CA ILE A 59 46.70 47.15 -28.26
C ILE A 59 45.68 48.23 -28.59
N THR A 60 45.22 48.94 -27.56
CA THR A 60 44.39 50.14 -27.69
C THR A 60 45.12 51.35 -27.10
N LYS A 61 44.62 52.56 -27.36
CA LYS A 61 45.19 53.80 -26.82
C LYS A 61 45.42 53.77 -25.31
N LYS A 62 44.47 53.19 -24.57
CA LYS A 62 44.53 53.08 -23.10
C LYS A 62 45.65 52.18 -22.60
N ASN A 63 46.18 51.33 -23.49
CA ASN A 63 47.21 50.36 -23.17
C ASN A 63 48.64 50.90 -23.30
N LEU A 64 48.82 52.14 -23.79
CA LEU A 64 50.13 52.76 -23.94
C LEU A 64 50.49 53.50 -22.65
N LYS A 65 51.39 52.94 -21.84
CA LYS A 65 51.81 53.52 -20.56
C LYS A 65 53.25 54.03 -20.63
N THR A 66 53.54 55.21 -20.10
CA THR A 66 54.94 55.65 -19.88
C THR A 66 55.48 54.98 -18.62
N ILE A 67 56.72 54.50 -18.68
CA ILE A 67 57.46 54.04 -17.50
C ILE A 67 58.47 55.13 -17.17
N SER A 68 58.47 55.62 -15.93
CA SER A 68 59.55 56.41 -15.36
C SER A 68 60.35 55.52 -14.40
N LEU A 69 61.64 55.32 -14.68
CA LEU A 69 62.54 54.61 -13.77
C LEU A 69 63.36 55.64 -13.00
N ASN A 70 63.15 55.72 -11.69
CA ASN A 70 63.97 56.54 -10.80
C ASN A 70 65.05 55.64 -10.18
N ILE A 71 66.31 55.85 -10.58
CA ILE A 71 67.45 55.08 -10.07
C ILE A 71 68.00 55.83 -8.86
N VAL A 72 67.84 55.24 -7.67
CA VAL A 72 68.27 55.81 -6.39
C VAL A 72 69.47 55.01 -5.86
N PRO A 73 70.48 55.63 -5.20
CA PRO A 73 71.60 54.92 -4.60
C PRO A 73 71.18 53.81 -3.62
N ALA A 74 71.92 52.69 -3.58
CA ALA A 74 71.57 51.50 -2.81
C ALA A 74 71.41 51.75 -1.30
N SER A 75 72.19 52.66 -0.73
CA SER A 75 72.11 53.05 0.70
C SER A 75 70.79 53.73 1.04
N VAL A 76 70.29 54.57 0.15
CA VAL A 76 68.99 55.26 0.31
C VAL A 76 67.85 54.25 0.15
N ALA A 77 67.93 53.36 -0.84
CA ALA A 77 66.91 52.33 -1.07
C ALA A 77 66.80 51.33 0.10
N LEU A 78 67.92 50.96 0.74
CA LEU A 78 67.91 50.05 1.89
C LEU A 78 67.33 50.71 3.14
N THR A 79 67.60 52.01 3.32
CA THR A 79 67.06 52.82 4.43
C THR A 79 65.57 53.05 4.25
N GLU A 80 65.11 53.40 3.05
CA GLU A 80 63.70 53.54 2.73
C GLU A 80 62.94 52.22 2.96
N ARG A 81 63.49 51.07 2.55
CA ARG A 81 62.87 49.76 2.83
C ARG A 81 62.81 49.42 4.32
N ALA A 82 63.81 49.83 5.11
CA ALA A 82 63.78 49.64 6.55
C ALA A 82 62.72 50.53 7.21
N ILE A 83 62.59 51.79 6.78
CA ILE A 83 61.60 52.74 7.27
C ILE A 83 60.19 52.33 6.84
N GLU A 84 60.00 51.93 5.59
CA GLU A 84 58.73 51.43 5.06
C GLU A 84 58.33 50.14 5.77
N GLY A 85 59.29 49.21 5.97
CA GLY A 85 59.07 47.99 6.75
C GLY A 85 58.66 48.26 8.19
N LEU A 86 59.19 49.32 8.82
CA LEU A 86 58.76 49.77 10.15
C LEU A 86 57.38 50.44 10.13
N ALA A 87 57.09 51.24 9.10
CA ALA A 87 55.80 51.92 8.95
C ALA A 87 54.65 50.94 8.69
N LEU A 88 54.96 49.78 8.09
CA LEU A 88 54.02 48.68 7.86
C LEU A 88 53.90 47.71 9.05
N MET A 89 54.63 47.94 10.15
CA MET A 89 54.44 47.14 11.37
C MET A 89 53.23 47.64 12.14
N ASP A 90 52.11 46.93 11.98
CA ASP A 90 50.89 47.13 12.74
C ASP A 90 50.70 46.05 13.83
N GLU A 91 49.54 46.09 14.49
CA GLU A 91 49.14 45.13 15.52
C GLU A 91 49.07 43.67 15.03
N ASN A 92 49.03 43.43 13.72
CA ASN A 92 48.93 42.13 13.06
C ASN A 92 50.25 41.66 12.45
N ALA A 93 51.34 42.42 12.60
CA ALA A 93 52.63 42.06 12.06
C ALA A 93 53.11 40.70 12.60
N GLU A 94 53.60 39.84 11.69
CA GLU A 94 54.08 38.51 12.05
C GLU A 94 55.22 38.63 13.08
N PRO A 95 55.17 37.89 14.21
CA PRO A 95 56.17 38.00 15.27
C PRO A 95 57.60 37.80 14.76
N VAL A 96 57.78 36.93 13.76
CA VAL A 96 59.06 36.65 13.11
C VAL A 96 59.64 37.90 12.44
N SER A 97 58.81 38.74 11.85
CA SER A 97 59.21 39.97 11.18
C SER A 97 59.68 41.03 12.18
N VAL A 98 58.96 41.20 13.30
CA VAL A 98 59.33 42.13 14.38
C VAL A 98 60.61 41.71 15.09
N LEU A 99 60.84 40.40 15.25
CA LEU A 99 62.07 39.85 15.85
C LEU A 99 63.33 40.11 15.00
N LYS A 100 63.18 40.28 13.68
CA LYS A 100 64.29 40.54 12.74
C LYS A 100 64.60 42.03 12.57
N THR A 101 63.67 42.91 12.95
CA THR A 101 63.80 44.38 12.81
C THR A 101 65.05 44.96 13.44
N PRO A 102 65.46 44.58 14.68
CA PRO A 102 66.67 45.14 15.29
C PRO A 102 67.94 44.84 14.48
N ALA A 103 68.03 43.67 13.86
CA ALA A 103 69.17 43.29 13.03
C ALA A 103 69.22 44.11 11.73
N LYS A 104 68.06 44.29 11.07
CA LYS A 104 67.95 45.10 9.84
C LYS A 104 68.24 46.58 10.07
N LEU A 105 67.80 47.12 11.21
CA LEU A 105 68.09 48.52 11.57
C LEU A 105 69.55 48.74 11.91
N LYS A 106 70.20 47.75 12.54
CA LYS A 106 71.64 47.79 12.79
C LYS A 106 72.44 47.80 11.49
N GLU A 107 72.10 46.93 10.54
CA GLU A 107 72.73 46.86 9.22
C GLU A 107 72.54 48.18 8.42
N ALA A 108 71.34 48.77 8.47
CA ALA A 108 71.08 50.06 7.84
C ALA A 108 71.88 51.21 8.50
N ALA A 109 72.00 51.19 9.83
CA ALA A 109 72.77 52.19 10.57
C ALA A 109 74.28 52.13 10.27
N GLU A 110 74.83 50.95 10.05
CA GLU A 110 76.26 50.75 9.71
C GLU A 110 76.60 51.23 8.29
N LEU A 111 75.64 51.18 7.36
CA LEU A 111 75.83 51.59 5.96
C LEU A 111 75.65 53.10 5.73
N LEU A 112 74.94 53.78 6.62
CA LEU A 112 74.79 55.22 6.56
C LEU A 112 75.99 55.88 7.25
N ASN A 113 76.74 56.69 6.50
CA ASN A 113 77.91 57.42 6.99
C ASN A 113 77.47 58.65 7.82
N VAL A 114 76.65 58.40 8.85
CA VAL A 114 75.97 59.43 9.64
C VAL A 114 76.86 59.97 10.75
N ASP A 115 76.57 61.20 11.15
CA ASP A 115 77.15 61.84 12.32
C ASP A 115 77.09 60.94 13.58
N ARG A 116 78.18 60.95 14.36
CA ARG A 116 78.45 59.98 15.45
C ARG A 116 77.39 60.02 16.54
N GLU A 117 76.78 61.19 16.75
CA GLU A 117 75.69 61.39 17.71
C GLU A 117 74.38 60.70 17.29
N LEU A 118 74.01 60.79 16.00
CA LEU A 118 72.78 60.18 15.50
C LEU A 118 72.87 58.66 15.50
N ALA A 119 74.03 58.11 15.13
CA ALA A 119 74.29 56.67 15.19
C ALA A 119 74.16 56.14 16.63
N HIS A 120 74.65 56.87 17.63
CA HIS A 120 74.53 56.48 19.03
C HIS A 120 73.08 56.53 19.52
N SER A 121 72.31 57.55 19.12
CA SER A 121 70.88 57.66 19.45
C SER A 121 70.07 56.51 18.83
N LEU A 122 70.33 56.19 17.57
CA LEU A 122 69.68 55.09 16.85
C LEU A 122 70.00 53.73 17.47
N MET A 123 71.27 53.48 17.82
CA MET A 123 71.67 52.24 18.48
C MET A 123 71.05 52.09 19.87
N ARG A 124 70.90 53.19 20.63
CA ARG A 124 70.18 53.20 21.91
C ARG A 124 68.70 52.87 21.72
N ALA A 125 68.04 53.44 20.72
CA ALA A 125 66.64 53.14 20.40
C ALA A 125 66.45 51.67 19.96
N ILE A 126 67.38 51.11 19.18
CA ILE A 126 67.37 49.68 18.80
C ILE A 126 67.52 48.78 20.03
N ALA A 127 68.37 49.15 20.98
CA ALA A 127 68.55 48.40 22.22
C ALA A 127 67.27 48.41 23.09
N GLU A 128 66.64 49.58 23.27
CA GLU A 128 65.38 49.69 24.02
C GLU A 128 64.23 48.92 23.34
N PHE A 129 64.13 48.99 22.01
CA PHE A 129 63.19 48.20 21.22
C PHE A 129 63.37 46.70 21.48
N ARG A 130 64.62 46.23 21.50
CA ARG A 130 64.95 44.83 21.75
C ARG A 130 64.59 44.38 23.16
N GLU A 131 64.79 45.21 24.17
CA GLU A 131 64.50 44.83 25.56
C GLU A 131 63.00 44.81 25.87
N ARG A 132 62.22 45.75 25.31
CA ARG A 132 60.80 45.92 25.68
C ARG A 132 59.85 45.14 24.77
N LEU A 133 60.07 45.15 23.46
CA LEU A 133 59.10 44.60 22.50
C LEU A 133 59.32 43.11 22.23
N VAL A 134 60.57 42.65 22.16
CA VAL A 134 60.88 41.24 21.87
C VAL A 134 60.24 40.26 22.88
N PRO A 135 60.26 40.51 24.22
CA PRO A 135 59.59 39.62 25.17
C PRO A 135 58.06 39.54 24.95
N LEU A 136 57.41 40.66 24.62
CA LEU A 136 55.96 40.70 24.39
C LEU A 136 55.56 39.87 23.16
N PHE A 137 56.34 39.94 22.08
CA PHE A 137 56.08 39.11 20.89
C PHE A 137 56.38 37.62 21.13
N LYS A 138 57.33 37.28 22.01
CA LYS A 138 57.58 35.89 22.44
C LYS A 138 56.42 35.35 23.27
N GLU A 139 55.89 36.14 24.20
CA GLU A 139 54.73 35.76 25.01
C GLU A 139 53.48 35.61 24.14
N ARG A 140 53.22 36.56 23.23
CA ARG A 140 52.12 36.46 22.26
C ARG A 140 52.23 35.17 21.44
N LYS A 141 53.41 34.83 20.94
CA LYS A 141 53.62 33.59 20.19
C LYS A 141 53.30 32.35 21.03
N ALA A 142 53.76 32.31 22.28
CA ALA A 142 53.45 31.21 23.20
C ALA A 142 51.95 31.09 23.50
N GLN A 143 51.24 32.23 23.60
CA GLN A 143 49.78 32.24 23.76
C GLN A 143 49.05 31.72 22.52
N THR A 144 49.48 32.12 21.32
CA THR A 144 48.91 31.59 20.06
C THR A 144 49.08 30.08 19.98
N GLU A 145 50.26 29.55 20.30
CA GLU A 145 50.52 28.10 20.33
C GLU A 145 49.60 27.37 21.35
N GLN A 146 49.27 27.99 22.48
CA GLN A 146 48.32 27.43 23.44
C GLN A 146 46.88 27.46 22.92
N ILE A 147 46.47 28.55 22.27
CA ILE A 147 45.14 28.68 21.67
C ILE A 147 44.93 27.61 20.60
N ASP A 148 45.92 27.40 19.72
CA ASP A 148 45.86 26.38 18.67
C ASP A 148 45.72 24.98 19.27
N LYS A 149 46.47 24.69 20.35
CA LYS A 149 46.38 23.41 21.06
C LYS A 149 44.99 23.19 21.69
N LEU A 150 44.40 24.24 22.28
CA LEU A 150 43.06 24.17 22.86
C LEU A 150 41.98 24.01 21.79
N GLN A 151 42.12 24.70 20.65
CA GLN A 151 41.21 24.53 19.51
C GLN A 151 41.23 23.10 18.98
N PHE A 152 42.43 22.52 18.83
CA PHE A 152 42.56 21.12 18.41
C PHE A 152 41.86 20.14 19.37
N GLN A 153 42.02 20.34 20.69
CA GLN A 153 41.34 19.51 21.69
C GLN A 153 39.82 19.67 21.67
N LEU A 154 39.32 20.88 21.39
CA LEU A 154 37.90 21.15 21.26
C LEU A 154 37.32 20.46 20.01
N GLU A 155 38.03 20.50 18.89
CA GLU A 155 37.66 19.79 17.67
C GLU A 155 37.63 18.27 17.88
N GLU A 156 38.62 17.72 18.57
CA GLU A 156 38.66 16.29 18.90
C GLU A 156 37.48 15.88 19.81
N SER A 157 37.18 16.67 20.85
CA SER A 157 36.06 16.42 21.75
C SER A 157 34.71 16.51 21.03
N THR A 158 34.52 17.53 20.19
CA THR A 158 33.29 17.69 19.42
C THR A 158 33.10 16.58 18.39
N ALA A 159 34.17 16.11 17.74
CA ALA A 159 34.12 14.94 16.87
C ALA A 159 33.72 13.67 17.64
N LYS A 160 34.24 13.49 18.87
CA LYS A 160 33.89 12.36 19.73
C LYS A 160 32.41 12.41 20.15
N LEU A 161 31.89 13.58 20.50
CA LEU A 161 30.46 13.76 20.83
C LEU A 161 29.57 13.42 19.63
N ARG A 162 29.90 13.90 18.43
CA ARG A 162 29.17 13.53 17.20
C ARG A 162 29.16 12.02 16.96
N SER A 163 30.30 11.35 17.17
CA SER A 163 30.38 9.89 17.02
C SER A 163 29.52 9.12 18.02
N LEU A 164 29.35 9.64 19.24
CA LEU A 164 28.48 9.05 20.26
C LEU A 164 27.01 9.30 19.95
N GLU A 165 26.68 10.49 19.47
CA GLU A 165 25.33 10.85 19.04
C GLU A 165 24.87 9.98 17.87
N ASP A 166 25.74 9.77 16.87
CA ASP A 166 25.47 8.89 15.72
C ASP A 166 25.26 7.43 16.16
N LYS A 167 25.99 6.96 17.18
CA LYS A 167 25.78 5.62 17.77
C LYS A 167 24.49 5.52 18.59
N ALA A 168 24.02 6.60 19.21
CA ALA A 168 22.78 6.62 19.99
C ALA A 168 21.52 6.74 19.13
N ARG A 169 21.63 7.33 17.93
CA ARG A 169 20.53 7.52 16.98
C ARG A 169 19.78 6.24 16.60
N PRO A 170 20.42 5.11 16.22
CA PRO A 170 19.70 3.88 15.88
C PRO A 170 18.96 3.28 17.09
N ASN A 171 19.52 3.37 18.30
CA ASN A 171 18.84 2.88 19.51
C ASN A 171 17.53 3.62 19.79
N ARG A 172 17.49 4.95 19.58
CA ARG A 172 16.24 5.72 19.69
C ARG A 172 15.22 5.29 18.65
N LYS A 173 15.65 5.06 17.41
CA LYS A 173 14.76 4.61 16.34
C LYS A 173 14.15 3.24 16.67
N ASN A 174 14.96 2.29 17.13
CA ASN A 174 14.50 0.96 17.53
C ASN A 174 13.54 1.02 18.73
N HIS A 175 13.76 1.94 19.68
CA HIS A 175 12.84 2.13 20.81
C HIS A 175 11.46 2.63 20.35
N MET A 176 11.42 3.63 19.46
CA MET A 176 10.15 4.13 18.91
C MET A 176 9.41 3.07 18.09
N GLU A 177 10.16 2.23 17.34
CA GLU A 177 9.58 1.14 16.56
C GLU A 177 8.97 0.05 17.48
N MET A 178 9.67 -0.31 18.55
CA MET A 178 9.17 -1.26 19.55
C MET A 178 7.91 -0.74 20.26
N GLU A 179 7.83 0.54 20.60
CA GLU A 179 6.63 1.14 21.21
C GLU A 179 5.44 1.16 20.24
N SER A 180 5.69 1.44 18.97
CA SER A 180 4.68 1.39 17.91
C SER A 180 4.11 -0.02 17.73
N GLU A 181 4.97 -1.05 17.76
CA GLU A 181 4.51 -2.45 17.68
C GLU A 181 3.70 -2.87 18.91
N ARG A 182 4.08 -2.42 20.12
CA ARG A 182 3.29 -2.69 21.34
C ARG A 182 1.89 -2.10 21.24
N ALA A 183 1.76 -0.85 20.80
CA ALA A 183 0.46 -0.21 20.61
C ALA A 183 -0.41 -0.93 19.55
N LYS A 184 0.21 -1.39 18.45
CA LYS A 184 -0.50 -2.21 17.44
C LYS A 184 -0.98 -3.54 18.02
N ASN A 185 -0.15 -4.20 18.81
CA ASN A 185 -0.48 -5.49 19.44
C ASN A 185 -1.60 -5.35 20.48
N GLU A 186 -1.63 -4.26 21.24
CA GLU A 186 -2.73 -3.95 22.17
C GLU A 186 -4.05 -3.69 21.43
N ALA A 187 -4.03 -2.88 20.37
CA ALA A 187 -5.20 -2.65 19.53
C ALA A 187 -5.72 -3.93 18.85
N LEU A 188 -4.81 -4.84 18.47
CA LEU A 188 -5.19 -6.13 17.91
C LEU A 188 -5.87 -7.02 18.97
N LYS A 189 -5.37 -7.05 20.20
CA LYS A 189 -5.98 -7.79 21.31
C LYS A 189 -7.40 -7.28 21.62
N GLU A 190 -7.61 -5.96 21.63
CA GLU A 190 -8.94 -5.38 21.84
C GLU A 190 -9.94 -5.81 20.75
N ARG A 191 -9.50 -5.85 19.48
CA ARG A 191 -10.33 -6.34 18.37
C ARG A 191 -10.68 -7.82 18.50
N LEU A 192 -9.72 -8.65 18.93
CA LEU A 192 -9.98 -10.08 19.17
C LEU A 192 -11.00 -10.28 20.29
N ALA A 193 -10.86 -9.57 21.41
CA ALA A 193 -11.82 -9.63 22.50
C ALA A 193 -13.23 -9.15 22.08
N ALA A 194 -13.32 -8.11 21.24
CA ALA A 194 -14.60 -7.66 20.69
C ALA A 194 -15.25 -8.69 19.77
N LEU A 195 -14.45 -9.40 18.96
CA LEU A 195 -14.92 -10.49 18.10
C LEU A 195 -15.37 -11.71 18.92
N GLU A 196 -14.63 -12.09 19.96
CA GLU A 196 -15.01 -13.20 20.83
C GLU A 196 -16.36 -12.95 21.51
N LYS A 197 -16.56 -11.73 22.02
CA LYS A 197 -17.86 -11.29 22.55
C LYS A 197 -18.98 -11.36 21.51
N GLN A 198 -18.70 -11.03 20.25
CA GLN A 198 -19.68 -11.18 19.17
C GLN A 198 -20.01 -12.65 18.89
N ILE A 199 -19.01 -13.54 18.93
CA ILE A 199 -19.20 -14.98 18.73
C ILE A 199 -20.07 -15.55 19.85
N ASP A 200 -19.81 -15.21 21.11
CA ASP A 200 -20.62 -15.66 22.24
C ASP A 200 -22.08 -15.22 22.11
N THR A 201 -22.33 -13.99 21.66
CA THR A 201 -23.71 -13.54 21.37
C THR A 201 -24.36 -14.21 20.16
N LEU A 202 -23.55 -14.76 19.24
CA LEU A 202 -24.04 -15.47 18.05
C LEU A 202 -24.29 -16.96 18.35
N MET A 203 -23.57 -17.52 19.32
CA MET A 203 -23.62 -18.93 19.70
C MET A 203 -24.68 -19.25 20.76
N ASP A 204 -25.69 -18.41 20.92
CA ASP A 204 -26.83 -18.74 21.76
C ASP A 204 -27.35 -20.14 21.40
N PRO A 205 -27.44 -21.08 22.36
CA PRO A 205 -27.84 -22.47 22.09
C PRO A 205 -29.22 -22.56 21.43
N ILE A 206 -30.01 -21.50 21.54
CA ILE A 206 -31.31 -21.36 20.90
C ILE A 206 -31.17 -21.12 19.38
N TRP A 207 -30.12 -20.44 18.90
CA TRP A 207 -29.87 -20.20 17.48
C TRP A 207 -29.58 -21.52 16.74
N THR A 208 -28.68 -22.36 17.29
CA THR A 208 -28.36 -23.66 16.70
C THR A 208 -29.58 -24.58 16.71
N ALA A 209 -30.34 -24.59 17.80
CA ALA A 209 -31.56 -25.38 17.91
C ALA A 209 -32.62 -24.97 16.86
N ARG A 210 -32.80 -23.67 16.60
CA ARG A 210 -33.70 -23.17 15.54
C ARG A 210 -33.26 -23.63 14.15
N LEU A 211 -31.96 -23.52 13.85
CA LEU A 211 -31.43 -23.90 12.54
C LEU A 211 -31.57 -25.41 12.29
N VAL A 212 -31.32 -26.23 13.31
CA VAL A 212 -31.53 -27.69 13.25
C VAL A 212 -33.01 -28.01 13.04
N ALA A 213 -33.92 -27.37 13.76
CA ALA A 213 -35.37 -27.60 13.61
C ALA A 213 -35.88 -27.22 12.21
N LEU A 214 -35.44 -26.08 11.67
CA LEU A 214 -35.74 -25.66 10.30
C LEU A 214 -35.14 -26.63 9.26
N ALA A 215 -33.93 -27.14 9.48
CA ALA A 215 -33.29 -28.09 8.58
C ALA A 215 -34.01 -29.45 8.55
N LEU A 216 -34.45 -29.96 9.71
CA LEU A 216 -35.24 -31.18 9.79
C LEU A 216 -36.60 -31.03 9.09
N LEU A 217 -37.28 -29.89 9.28
CA LEU A 217 -38.53 -29.59 8.60
C LEU A 217 -38.34 -29.46 7.08
N LEU A 218 -37.25 -28.82 6.62
CA LEU A 218 -36.91 -28.74 5.21
C LEU A 218 -36.68 -30.14 4.62
N ALA A 219 -35.90 -30.98 5.30
CA ALA A 219 -35.59 -32.33 4.86
C ALA A 219 -36.85 -33.19 4.73
N SER A 220 -37.74 -33.15 5.73
CA SER A 220 -38.99 -33.92 5.70
C SER A 220 -39.95 -33.40 4.62
N ALA A 221 -39.99 -32.10 4.39
CA ALA A 221 -40.80 -31.50 3.32
C ALA A 221 -40.29 -31.90 1.92
N ILE A 222 -38.98 -31.86 1.66
CA ILE A 222 -38.38 -32.32 0.40
C ILE A 222 -38.67 -33.81 0.18
N PHE A 223 -38.55 -34.62 1.24
CA PHE A 223 -38.84 -36.04 1.17
C PHE A 223 -40.28 -36.31 0.73
N ASN A 224 -41.26 -35.59 1.30
CA ASN A 224 -42.67 -35.68 0.92
C ASN A 224 -42.91 -35.29 -0.54
N VAL A 225 -42.22 -34.26 -1.05
CA VAL A 225 -42.30 -33.89 -2.47
C VAL A 225 -41.82 -35.04 -3.35
N GLY A 226 -40.69 -35.65 -2.99
CA GLY A 226 -40.16 -36.82 -3.68
C GLY A 226 -41.13 -38.01 -3.69
N LEU A 227 -41.75 -38.31 -2.55
CA LEU A 227 -42.79 -39.35 -2.46
C LEU A 227 -43.99 -39.06 -3.34
N GLY A 228 -44.50 -37.82 -3.30
CA GLY A 228 -45.65 -37.39 -4.10
C GLY A 228 -45.41 -37.53 -5.59
N LEU A 229 -44.24 -37.08 -6.06
CA LEU A 229 -43.82 -37.24 -7.46
C LEU A 229 -43.64 -38.70 -7.84
N ASN A 230 -42.99 -39.51 -6.99
CA ASN A 230 -42.83 -40.95 -7.23
C ASN A 230 -44.19 -41.66 -7.33
N ALA A 231 -45.13 -41.33 -6.44
CA ALA A 231 -46.50 -41.86 -6.49
C ALA A 231 -47.24 -41.41 -7.76
N ALA A 232 -47.03 -40.18 -8.25
CA ALA A 232 -47.58 -39.70 -9.51
C ALA A 232 -47.03 -40.46 -10.73
N VAL A 233 -45.72 -40.69 -10.78
CA VAL A 233 -45.07 -41.48 -11.83
C VAL A 233 -45.57 -42.93 -11.80
N LYS A 234 -45.63 -43.56 -10.62
CA LYS A 234 -46.14 -44.93 -10.47
C LYS A 234 -47.61 -45.05 -10.85
N ALA A 235 -48.44 -44.07 -10.52
CA ALA A 235 -49.85 -44.03 -10.95
C ALA A 235 -49.97 -43.95 -12.48
N LYS A 236 -49.14 -43.11 -13.13
CA LYS A 236 -49.09 -43.02 -14.60
C LYS A 236 -48.61 -44.33 -15.23
N LEU A 237 -47.60 -44.97 -14.64
CA LEU A 237 -47.08 -46.26 -15.11
C LEU A 237 -48.11 -47.39 -14.93
N ALA A 238 -48.86 -47.40 -13.83
CA ALA A 238 -49.97 -48.34 -13.62
C ALA A 238 -51.05 -48.19 -14.69
N ASN A 239 -51.43 -46.96 -15.03
CA ASN A 239 -52.35 -46.70 -16.14
C ASN A 239 -51.79 -47.19 -17.49
N GLN A 240 -50.48 -47.05 -17.70
CA GLN A 240 -49.83 -47.57 -18.91
C GLN A 240 -49.75 -49.10 -18.92
N MET A 241 -49.58 -49.75 -17.77
CA MET A 241 -49.60 -51.21 -17.66
C MET A 241 -50.99 -51.79 -17.91
N ASN A 242 -52.06 -51.08 -17.57
CA ASN A 242 -53.43 -51.49 -17.93
C ASN A 242 -53.61 -51.62 -19.45
N ASN A 243 -53.00 -50.73 -20.25
CA ASN A 243 -53.02 -50.84 -21.71
C ASN A 243 -52.28 -52.10 -22.21
N LYS A 244 -51.26 -52.57 -21.46
CA LYS A 244 -50.55 -53.83 -21.76
C LYS A 244 -51.25 -55.07 -21.23
N MET A 245 -52.21 -54.93 -20.31
CA MET A 245 -52.98 -56.03 -19.73
C MET A 245 -54.18 -56.45 -20.59
N SER A 246 -54.64 -55.57 -21.49
CA SER A 246 -55.68 -55.86 -22.48
C SER A 246 -55.52 -57.21 -23.21
N PRO A 247 -54.33 -57.61 -23.74
CA PRO A 247 -54.17 -58.90 -24.42
C PRO A 247 -54.30 -60.12 -23.50
N PHE A 248 -54.01 -60.00 -22.20
CA PHE A 248 -54.17 -61.10 -21.25
C PHE A 248 -55.63 -61.32 -20.85
N ILE A 249 -56.40 -60.25 -20.64
CA ILE A 249 -57.85 -60.39 -20.41
C ILE A 249 -58.54 -60.92 -21.67
N ALA A 250 -58.08 -60.49 -22.85
CA ALA A 250 -58.57 -61.00 -24.13
C ALA A 250 -58.32 -62.51 -24.33
N SER A 251 -57.34 -63.12 -23.66
CA SER A 251 -57.11 -64.58 -23.74
C SER A 251 -57.94 -65.39 -22.75
N LEU A 252 -58.37 -64.80 -21.64
CA LEU A 252 -59.21 -65.46 -20.64
C LEU A 252 -60.69 -65.50 -21.04
N VAL A 253 -61.14 -64.56 -21.86
CA VAL A 253 -62.50 -64.54 -22.39
C VAL A 253 -62.46 -65.07 -23.81
N THR A 254 -62.94 -66.30 -24.02
CA THR A 254 -63.00 -66.94 -25.33
C THR A 254 -64.04 -66.24 -26.20
N PHE A 255 -63.63 -65.15 -26.85
CA PHE A 255 -64.43 -64.54 -27.90
C PHE A 255 -64.38 -65.40 -29.16
N SER A 256 -65.52 -65.53 -29.84
CA SER A 256 -65.61 -66.11 -31.18
C SER A 256 -64.58 -65.46 -32.10
N GLU A 257 -63.94 -66.25 -32.96
CA GLU A 257 -62.79 -65.87 -33.79
C GLU A 257 -63.04 -64.63 -34.67
N GLN A 258 -64.31 -64.30 -34.90
CA GLN A 258 -64.76 -63.14 -35.67
C GLN A 258 -64.64 -61.77 -34.94
N ASP A 259 -64.52 -61.74 -33.60
CA ASP A 259 -64.60 -60.51 -32.78
C ASP A 259 -63.28 -60.10 -32.09
N ARG A 260 -62.13 -60.65 -32.50
CA ARG A 260 -60.81 -60.45 -31.85
C ARG A 260 -60.25 -59.01 -31.82
N LYS A 261 -60.97 -58.01 -32.33
CA LYS A 261 -60.53 -56.59 -32.35
C LYS A 261 -61.30 -55.66 -31.43
N ALA A 262 -62.15 -56.18 -30.54
CA ALA A 262 -62.89 -55.36 -29.59
C ALA A 262 -61.95 -54.66 -28.58
N PRO A 263 -62.02 -53.33 -28.42
CA PRO A 263 -61.24 -52.62 -27.40
C PRO A 263 -61.78 -52.95 -26.00
N ILE A 264 -60.94 -53.52 -25.14
CA ILE A 264 -61.23 -53.67 -23.71
C ILE A 264 -60.80 -52.38 -23.02
N MET A 265 -61.75 -51.68 -22.41
CA MET A 265 -61.49 -50.44 -21.68
C MET A 265 -61.43 -50.76 -20.19
N ILE A 266 -60.28 -50.52 -19.56
CA ILE A 266 -60.08 -50.63 -18.12
C ILE A 266 -60.03 -49.21 -17.56
N ASP A 267 -61.09 -48.79 -16.88
CA ASP A 267 -61.13 -47.52 -16.16
C ASP A 267 -60.82 -47.75 -14.68
N VAL A 268 -59.68 -47.25 -14.23
CA VAL A 268 -59.27 -47.29 -12.82
C VAL A 268 -59.44 -45.90 -12.25
N ASN A 269 -60.58 -45.68 -11.58
CA ASN A 269 -60.84 -44.40 -10.94
C ASN A 269 -60.01 -44.28 -9.66
N THR A 270 -58.98 -43.43 -9.72
CA THR A 270 -58.08 -43.08 -8.60
C THR A 270 -58.16 -41.59 -8.26
N GLN A 271 -59.19 -40.89 -8.72
CA GLN A 271 -59.28 -39.44 -8.57
C GLN A 271 -59.36 -38.98 -7.11
N ASP A 272 -59.96 -39.79 -6.24
CA ASP A 272 -60.13 -39.45 -4.83
C ASP A 272 -58.80 -39.40 -4.07
N ILE A 273 -57.93 -40.40 -4.28
CA ILE A 273 -56.60 -40.43 -3.68
C ILE A 273 -55.62 -39.50 -4.41
N ALA A 274 -55.76 -39.31 -5.73
CA ALA A 274 -54.90 -38.44 -6.52
C ALA A 274 -55.03 -36.96 -6.11
N LYS A 275 -56.26 -36.46 -5.89
CA LYS A 275 -56.48 -35.08 -5.45
C LYS A 275 -55.82 -34.80 -4.09
N ALA A 276 -56.06 -35.68 -3.12
CA ALA A 276 -55.47 -35.55 -1.78
C ALA A 276 -53.93 -35.62 -1.83
N ARG A 277 -53.37 -36.53 -2.64
CA ARG A 277 -51.93 -36.65 -2.90
C ARG A 277 -51.34 -35.36 -3.43
N ASP A 278 -51.95 -34.79 -4.47
CA ASP A 278 -51.44 -33.61 -5.16
C ASP A 278 -51.46 -32.39 -4.22
N THR A 279 -52.51 -32.25 -3.40
CA THR A 279 -52.57 -31.22 -2.35
C THR A 279 -51.46 -31.38 -1.31
N VAL A 280 -51.27 -32.59 -0.75
CA VAL A 280 -50.20 -32.85 0.23
C VAL A 280 -48.81 -32.54 -0.35
N THR A 281 -48.59 -32.89 -1.62
CA THR A 281 -47.32 -32.65 -2.33
C THR A 281 -47.09 -31.16 -2.56
N SER A 282 -48.12 -30.43 -2.99
CA SER A 282 -48.05 -28.98 -3.23
C SER A 282 -47.77 -28.20 -1.95
N VAL A 283 -48.48 -28.51 -0.85
CA VAL A 283 -48.25 -27.87 0.45
C VAL A 283 -46.87 -28.21 0.99
N SER A 284 -46.40 -29.45 0.83
CA SER A 284 -45.03 -29.84 1.23
C SER A 284 -43.96 -29.09 0.44
N ALA A 285 -44.16 -28.88 -0.88
CA ALA A 285 -43.24 -28.09 -1.70
C ALA A 285 -43.20 -26.62 -1.24
N PHE A 286 -44.36 -26.05 -0.91
CA PHE A 286 -44.45 -24.69 -0.38
C PHE A 286 -43.73 -24.53 0.97
N ILE A 287 -43.87 -25.52 1.86
CA ILE A 287 -43.14 -25.58 3.14
C ILE A 287 -41.63 -25.66 2.88
N ALA A 288 -41.18 -26.52 1.96
CA ALA A 288 -39.77 -26.68 1.64
C ALA A 288 -39.14 -25.37 1.15
N VAL A 289 -39.77 -24.70 0.17
CA VAL A 289 -39.29 -23.41 -0.35
C VAL A 289 -39.24 -22.35 0.74
N SER A 290 -40.28 -22.28 1.57
CA SER A 290 -40.35 -21.32 2.68
C SER A 290 -39.28 -21.58 3.73
N CYS A 291 -39.03 -22.84 4.09
CA CYS A 291 -37.97 -23.21 5.03
C CYS A 291 -36.58 -22.91 4.48
N ALA A 292 -36.32 -23.19 3.20
CA ALA A 292 -35.06 -22.84 2.55
C ALA A 292 -34.82 -21.32 2.57
N LEU A 293 -35.85 -20.52 2.30
CA LEU A 293 -35.77 -19.06 2.40
C LEU A 293 -35.53 -18.60 3.84
N MET A 294 -36.21 -19.17 4.82
CA MET A 294 -36.01 -18.85 6.24
C MET A 294 -34.59 -19.18 6.71
N ILE A 295 -34.05 -20.35 6.35
CA ILE A 295 -32.66 -20.74 6.63
C ILE A 295 -31.69 -19.76 5.99
N PHE A 296 -31.90 -19.40 4.72
CA PHE A 296 -31.06 -18.44 4.02
C PHE A 296 -31.04 -17.06 4.70
N LEU A 297 -32.21 -16.57 5.13
CA LEU A 297 -32.31 -15.32 5.90
C LEU A 297 -31.64 -15.44 7.28
N HIS A 298 -31.72 -16.63 7.92
CA HIS A 298 -31.06 -16.89 9.19
C HIS A 298 -29.53 -16.87 9.07
N LEU A 299 -28.99 -17.46 8.01
CA LEU A 299 -27.54 -17.47 7.72
C LEU A 299 -26.99 -16.09 7.37
N ARG A 300 -27.82 -15.18 6.84
CA ARG A 300 -27.42 -13.80 6.53
C ARG A 300 -27.34 -12.88 7.76
N GLY A 301 -27.76 -13.33 8.94
CA GLY A 301 -27.72 -12.53 10.17
C GLY A 301 -28.60 -11.26 10.15
N SER A 302 -29.42 -11.07 9.12
CA SER A 302 -30.20 -9.86 8.88
C SER A 302 -31.68 -10.09 9.19
N LEU A 303 -31.97 -10.45 10.43
CA LEU A 303 -33.35 -10.65 10.88
C LEU A 303 -33.68 -9.64 11.98
N SER A 304 -34.74 -8.86 11.74
CA SER A 304 -35.38 -8.05 12.77
C SER A 304 -35.88 -8.96 13.91
N PRO A 305 -35.89 -8.49 15.17
CA PRO A 305 -36.40 -9.25 16.31
C PRO A 305 -37.87 -9.67 16.18
N LEU A 306 -38.65 -9.04 15.31
CA LEU A 306 -40.06 -9.40 15.04
C LEU A 306 -40.23 -10.51 14.00
N THR A 307 -39.18 -10.83 13.23
CA THR A 307 -39.22 -11.82 12.16
C THR A 307 -39.46 -13.26 12.63
N PRO A 308 -38.87 -13.78 13.73
CA PRO A 308 -39.09 -15.17 14.16
C PRO A 308 -40.54 -15.46 14.54
N ARG A 309 -41.27 -14.51 15.16
CA ARG A 309 -42.70 -14.69 15.46
C ARG A 309 -43.55 -14.85 14.20
N ARG A 310 -43.28 -14.06 13.17
CA ARG A 310 -43.99 -14.15 11.88
C ARG A 310 -43.68 -15.46 11.18
N GLN A 311 -42.42 -15.90 11.22
CA GLN A 311 -42.00 -17.20 10.68
C GLN A 311 -42.69 -18.36 11.42
N GLY A 312 -42.74 -18.32 12.75
CA GLY A 312 -43.43 -19.30 13.57
C GLY A 312 -44.93 -19.37 13.25
N ALA A 313 -45.63 -18.23 13.25
CA ALA A 313 -47.06 -18.17 12.92
C ALA A 313 -47.36 -18.68 11.49
N PHE A 314 -46.50 -18.34 10.53
CA PHE A 314 -46.60 -18.84 9.16
C PHE A 314 -46.41 -20.36 9.09
N LEU A 315 -45.46 -20.92 9.85
CA LEU A 315 -45.27 -22.37 9.91
C LEU A 315 -46.46 -23.08 10.58
N VAL A 316 -47.09 -22.51 11.61
CA VAL A 316 -48.35 -23.05 12.17
C VAL A 316 -49.42 -23.11 11.10
N PHE A 317 -49.58 -22.04 10.33
CA PHE A 317 -50.55 -21.99 9.24
C PHE A 317 -50.27 -23.06 8.18
N CYS A 318 -49.02 -23.19 7.73
CA CYS A 318 -48.63 -24.22 6.77
C CYS A 318 -48.81 -25.65 7.31
N GLY A 319 -48.50 -25.88 8.59
CA GLY A 319 -48.72 -27.16 9.26
C GLY A 319 -50.20 -27.53 9.32
N ALA A 320 -51.08 -26.57 9.64
CA ALA A 320 -52.52 -26.77 9.61
C ALA A 320 -53.06 -27.03 8.20
N LEU A 321 -52.53 -26.31 7.18
CA LEU A 321 -52.85 -26.55 5.78
C LEU A 321 -52.41 -27.93 5.29
N LEU A 322 -51.32 -28.49 5.83
CA LEU A 322 -50.86 -29.84 5.50
C LEU A 322 -51.69 -30.92 6.22
N PHE A 323 -52.09 -30.65 7.47
CA PHE A 323 -52.84 -31.59 8.31
C PHE A 323 -54.21 -31.95 7.70
N ALA A 324 -54.99 -30.98 7.23
CA ALA A 324 -56.32 -31.22 6.67
C ALA A 324 -56.36 -32.22 5.49
N PRO A 325 -55.57 -32.04 4.41
CA PRO A 325 -55.52 -33.01 3.31
C PRO A 325 -54.85 -34.33 3.72
N LEU A 326 -53.96 -34.33 4.71
CA LEU A 326 -53.33 -35.55 5.22
C LEU A 326 -54.32 -36.45 5.99
N VAL A 327 -55.19 -35.87 6.82
CA VAL A 327 -56.29 -36.60 7.47
C VAL A 327 -57.23 -37.18 6.42
N SER A 328 -57.57 -36.39 5.40
CA SER A 328 -58.43 -36.85 4.30
C SER A 328 -57.77 -37.98 3.51
N TYR A 329 -56.46 -37.87 3.22
CA TYR A 329 -55.68 -38.88 2.53
C TYR A 329 -55.62 -40.19 3.32
N THR A 330 -55.30 -40.13 4.62
CA THR A 330 -55.20 -41.32 5.48
C THR A 330 -56.53 -42.05 5.62
N LEU A 331 -57.64 -41.31 5.74
CA LEU A 331 -58.98 -41.89 5.77
C LEU A 331 -59.33 -42.60 4.46
N VAL A 332 -59.07 -41.98 3.30
CA VAL A 332 -59.27 -42.60 1.99
C VAL A 332 -58.37 -43.83 1.81
N TYR A 333 -57.10 -43.73 2.19
CA TYR A 333 -56.12 -44.80 2.11
C TYR A 333 -56.53 -46.05 2.91
N GLN A 334 -57.12 -45.86 4.11
CA GLN A 334 -57.53 -46.97 4.96
C GLN A 334 -58.87 -47.58 4.54
N SER A 335 -59.83 -46.74 4.15
CA SER A 335 -61.23 -47.17 3.97
C SER A 335 -61.59 -47.55 2.53
N ARG A 336 -60.85 -47.06 1.52
CA ARG A 336 -61.22 -47.22 0.11
C ARG A 336 -60.30 -48.16 -0.65
N SER A 337 -60.82 -48.64 -1.77
CA SER A 337 -60.12 -49.38 -2.80
C SER A 337 -60.29 -48.67 -4.13
N ALA A 338 -59.34 -48.86 -5.05
CA ALA A 338 -59.47 -48.39 -6.41
C ALA A 338 -60.70 -49.04 -7.06
N ASN A 339 -61.60 -48.21 -7.60
CA ASN A 339 -62.74 -48.71 -8.36
C ASN A 339 -62.24 -49.08 -9.76
N VAL A 340 -62.15 -50.37 -10.04
CA VAL A 340 -61.69 -50.90 -11.32
C VAL A 340 -62.91 -51.32 -12.13
N ALA A 341 -63.35 -50.46 -13.04
CA ALA A 341 -64.42 -50.79 -13.96
C ALA A 341 -63.80 -51.37 -15.25
N VAL A 342 -64.11 -52.64 -15.53
CA VAL A 342 -63.77 -53.26 -16.82
C VAL A 342 -65.02 -53.27 -17.68
N SER A 343 -64.94 -52.66 -18.85
CA SER A 343 -65.99 -52.70 -19.86
C SER A 343 -65.48 -53.34 -21.14
N VAL A 344 -66.23 -54.32 -21.64
CA VAL A 344 -66.00 -54.92 -22.97
C VAL A 344 -67.06 -54.35 -23.89
N PHE A 345 -66.65 -53.61 -24.92
CA PHE A 345 -67.51 -52.73 -25.72
C PHE A 345 -68.18 -51.65 -24.86
N SER A 346 -69.38 -51.93 -24.35
CA SER A 346 -70.20 -51.07 -23.48
C SER A 346 -70.83 -51.84 -22.32
N LEU A 347 -70.60 -53.16 -22.25
CA LEU A 347 -71.11 -54.02 -21.19
C LEU A 347 -70.11 -54.03 -20.04
N ARG A 348 -70.59 -53.63 -18.85
CA ARG A 348 -69.80 -53.64 -17.63
C ARG A 348 -69.64 -55.08 -17.15
N VAL A 349 -68.39 -55.52 -16.99
CA VAL A 349 -68.09 -56.86 -16.47
C VAL A 349 -68.49 -56.91 -14.99
N PRO A 350 -69.18 -57.98 -14.53
CA PRO A 350 -69.48 -58.19 -13.12
C PRO A 350 -68.24 -58.17 -12.22
N GLU A 351 -68.34 -57.51 -11.06
CA GLU A 351 -67.23 -57.27 -10.13
C GLU A 351 -66.53 -58.56 -9.65
N ASN A 352 -67.27 -59.66 -9.53
CA ASN A 352 -66.72 -60.96 -9.14
C ASN A 352 -65.67 -61.48 -10.13
N ILE A 353 -65.86 -61.24 -11.44
CA ILE A 353 -64.89 -61.65 -12.48
C ILE A 353 -63.66 -60.74 -12.43
N VAL A 354 -63.87 -59.44 -12.20
CA VAL A 354 -62.78 -58.46 -12.04
C VAL A 354 -61.90 -58.83 -10.85
N GLN A 355 -62.49 -59.23 -9.72
CA GLN A 355 -61.75 -59.67 -8.54
C GLN A 355 -60.94 -60.95 -8.78
N ILE A 356 -61.49 -61.93 -9.50
CA ILE A 356 -60.74 -63.15 -9.88
C ILE A 356 -59.55 -62.77 -10.76
N ALA A 357 -59.75 -61.93 -11.77
CA ALA A 357 -58.67 -61.48 -12.65
C ALA A 357 -57.59 -60.69 -11.89
N GLN A 358 -57.99 -59.80 -10.98
CA GLN A 358 -57.07 -59.07 -10.09
C GLN A 358 -56.24 -60.03 -9.23
N SER A 359 -56.88 -61.04 -8.63
CA SER A 359 -56.20 -62.03 -7.79
C SER A 359 -55.21 -62.89 -8.59
N GLY A 360 -55.56 -63.29 -9.81
CA GLY A 360 -54.67 -64.05 -10.69
C GLY A 360 -53.47 -63.26 -11.19
N LEU A 361 -53.58 -61.92 -11.20
CA LEU A 361 -52.54 -61.00 -11.66
C LEU A 361 -51.73 -60.40 -10.50
N GLY A 362 -52.08 -60.73 -9.25
CA GLY A 362 -51.48 -60.15 -8.06
C GLY A 362 -51.72 -58.65 -7.91
N ILE A 363 -52.71 -58.08 -8.61
CA ILE A 363 -53.06 -56.66 -8.50
C ILE A 363 -53.96 -56.50 -7.29
N GLN A 364 -53.49 -55.75 -6.31
CA GLN A 364 -54.27 -55.40 -5.13
C GLN A 364 -55.04 -54.10 -5.37
N SER A 365 -56.37 -54.15 -5.29
CA SER A 365 -57.23 -52.97 -5.44
C SER A 365 -57.29 -52.11 -4.18
N LYS A 366 -56.95 -52.68 -3.02
CA LYS A 366 -57.02 -51.98 -1.74
C LYS A 366 -55.81 -51.08 -1.55
N TYR A 367 -56.04 -49.78 -1.34
CA TYR A 367 -54.95 -48.80 -1.24
C TYR A 367 -53.96 -49.13 -0.13
N ASN A 368 -54.44 -49.68 0.99
CA ASN A 368 -53.60 -49.99 2.13
C ASN A 368 -52.57 -51.13 1.91
N GLN A 369 -52.71 -51.91 0.84
CA GLN A 369 -51.75 -52.96 0.51
C GLN A 369 -50.68 -52.49 -0.48
N ILE A 370 -50.82 -51.28 -1.04
CA ILE A 370 -49.87 -50.71 -1.98
C ILE A 370 -48.77 -49.96 -1.22
N ASP A 371 -47.54 -50.50 -1.22
CA ASP A 371 -46.42 -50.03 -0.40
C ASP A 371 -46.10 -48.53 -0.56
N PHE A 372 -46.15 -48.01 -1.79
CA PHE A 372 -45.83 -46.59 -2.02
C PHE A 372 -46.90 -45.64 -1.47
N LEU A 373 -48.16 -46.08 -1.42
CA LEU A 373 -49.24 -45.30 -0.78
C LEU A 373 -49.12 -45.36 0.74
N ARG A 374 -48.63 -46.47 1.29
CA ARG A 374 -48.33 -46.60 2.73
C ARG A 374 -47.30 -45.59 3.19
N LEU A 375 -46.19 -45.46 2.47
CA LEU A 375 -45.15 -44.47 2.78
C LEU A 375 -45.72 -43.04 2.75
N MET A 376 -46.57 -42.74 1.78
CA MET A 376 -47.21 -41.44 1.65
C MET A 376 -48.29 -41.17 2.71
N ALA A 377 -48.89 -42.20 3.29
CA ALA A 377 -49.84 -42.06 4.40
C ALA A 377 -49.15 -41.76 5.74
N ILE A 378 -47.91 -42.26 5.93
CA ILE A 378 -47.19 -42.19 7.21
C ILE A 378 -46.24 -40.98 7.24
N LEU A 379 -45.42 -40.80 6.20
CA LEU A 379 -44.27 -39.89 6.28
C LEU A 379 -44.62 -38.40 6.37
N PRO A 380 -45.70 -37.90 5.74
CA PRO A 380 -46.08 -36.50 5.91
C PRO A 380 -46.46 -36.10 7.34
N TRP A 381 -46.79 -37.05 8.22
CA TRP A 381 -47.02 -36.77 9.64
C TRP A 381 -45.76 -36.25 10.35
N PHE A 382 -44.57 -36.68 9.93
CA PHE A 382 -43.32 -36.13 10.46
C PHE A 382 -43.14 -34.66 10.09
N THR A 383 -43.56 -34.26 8.88
CA THR A 383 -43.52 -32.85 8.47
C THR A 383 -44.50 -32.00 9.27
N VAL A 384 -45.68 -32.52 9.61
CA VAL A 384 -46.61 -31.83 10.52
C VAL A 384 -45.99 -31.70 11.93
N LEU A 385 -45.42 -32.78 12.47
CA LEU A 385 -44.76 -32.78 13.78
C LEU A 385 -43.61 -31.77 13.84
N PHE A 386 -42.68 -31.83 12.88
CA PHE A 386 -41.56 -30.90 12.82
C PHE A 386 -42.03 -29.46 12.56
N SER A 387 -43.12 -29.27 11.81
CA SER A 387 -43.70 -27.94 11.60
C SER A 387 -44.18 -27.33 12.93
N VAL A 388 -44.84 -28.11 13.79
CA VAL A 388 -45.29 -27.67 15.12
C VAL A 388 -44.11 -27.39 16.05
N ILE A 389 -43.12 -28.28 16.10
CA ILE A 389 -41.93 -28.11 16.95
C ILE A 389 -41.16 -26.84 16.54
N THR A 390 -40.86 -26.70 15.25
CA THR A 390 -40.14 -25.55 14.71
C THR A 390 -40.92 -24.25 14.93
N ALA A 391 -42.24 -24.27 14.73
CA ALA A 391 -43.08 -23.12 15.02
C ALA A 391 -43.06 -22.73 16.50
N GLY A 392 -43.17 -23.69 17.42
CA GLY A 392 -43.08 -23.46 18.86
C GLY A 392 -41.74 -22.84 19.27
N MET A 393 -40.64 -23.38 18.75
CA MET A 393 -39.29 -22.84 18.99
C MET A 393 -39.15 -21.40 18.48
N LEU A 394 -39.71 -21.09 17.31
CA LEU A 394 -39.69 -19.73 16.73
C LEU A 394 -40.62 -18.74 17.47
N LEU A 395 -41.64 -19.21 18.17
CA LEU A 395 -42.53 -18.37 18.97
C LEU A 395 -41.96 -18.07 20.36
N VAL A 396 -41.30 -19.05 21.00
CA VAL A 396 -40.65 -18.93 22.33
C VAL A 396 -39.33 -18.15 22.27
N ALA A 397 -38.73 -18.07 21.09
CA ALA A 397 -37.46 -17.43 20.74
C ALA A 397 -37.28 -15.92 21.08
N VAL A 398 -38.23 -15.29 21.77
CA VAL A 398 -38.20 -13.86 22.16
C VAL A 398 -37.85 -13.74 23.62
#